data_AF-A0A2H1VGC8-F1
#
_entry.id   AF-A0A2H1VGC8-F1
#
_cell.length_a   1.000
_cell.length_b   1.000
_cell.length_c   1.000
_cell.angle_alpha   90.00
_cell.angle_beta   90.00
_cell.angle_gamma   90.00
#
_symmetry.space_group_name_H-M   'P 1'
#
loop_
_entity.id
_entity.type
_entity.pdbx_description
1 polymer ?
#
loop_
_entity_poly.entity_id
_entity_poly.type
_entity_poly.pdbx_seq_one_letter_code
_entity_poly.pdbx_strand_id
1 'polypeptide(L)'
;MTLLCQILLEKAKEGVFRSGDSVRGTLKYSVDEPTKYETIYIRFVGHGSVNWTESDGDDRKTYNNREEYADLTQYCLKPDEDNVLKGCYDHPFEFLIPDDIPISKKDGVCHIYYKVVAVFVKSEGFFKTEKFDTEIPVYGYVNRCSPEPLIFGLQKELFSLTTTNKINVKVEIDKTFVTPGENITLKVTVNNNTDIPITIRTELVKRFTYRADDGHTRVDTVTVIGTAGNSPPMKERSVSNLTCIVPTLPSLYSIQNSKMVDGAYRVRVTAVVPFPHINESADVPVVIGEGKDLLGATAKNVDGKALCPETPDDEKNDKHLEGLKVQ
;
A
#
# COMPACT_ATOMS: atom_id res chain seq x y z
N MET A 1 -14.06 -41.63 8.43
CA MET A 1 -14.38 -40.19 8.43
C MET A 1 -13.40 -39.40 7.59
N THR A 2 -13.88 -38.91 6.47
CA THR A 2 -13.21 -38.03 5.51
C THR A 2 -14.01 -36.74 5.42
N LEU A 3 -13.47 -35.64 5.94
CA LEU A 3 -13.99 -34.30 5.73
C LEU A 3 -13.28 -33.70 4.51
N LEU A 4 -14.03 -33.39 3.46
CA LEU A 4 -13.53 -32.61 2.33
C LEU A 4 -14.10 -31.21 2.45
N CYS A 5 -13.26 -30.19 2.33
CA CYS A 5 -13.66 -28.80 2.49
C CYS A 5 -12.97 -27.92 1.44
N GLN A 6 -13.73 -26.98 0.88
CA GLN A 6 -13.26 -25.99 -0.07
C GLN A 6 -13.89 -24.63 0.24
N ILE A 7 -13.05 -23.59 0.28
CA ILE A 7 -13.48 -22.20 0.37
C ILE A 7 -13.45 -21.62 -1.03
N LEU A 8 -14.61 -21.31 -1.59
CA LEU A 8 -14.75 -20.70 -2.91
C LEU A 8 -14.96 -19.19 -2.75
N LEU A 9 -13.92 -18.40 -3.03
CA LEU A 9 -13.99 -16.94 -2.99
C LEU A 9 -14.49 -16.36 -4.31
N GLU A 10 -15.31 -15.31 -4.22
CA GLU A 10 -15.58 -14.44 -5.36
C GLU A 10 -14.30 -13.70 -5.76
N LYS A 11 -14.15 -13.43 -7.06
CA LYS A 11 -12.94 -12.80 -7.59
C LYS A 11 -12.92 -11.31 -7.21
N ALA A 12 -11.86 -10.89 -6.53
CA ALA A 12 -11.63 -9.48 -6.24
C ALA A 12 -11.45 -8.66 -7.53
N LYS A 13 -11.88 -7.40 -7.50
CA LYS A 13 -11.59 -6.44 -8.57
C LYS A 13 -10.07 -6.26 -8.67
N GLU A 14 -9.51 -6.35 -9.88
CA GLU A 14 -8.05 -6.26 -10.12
C GLU A 14 -7.21 -7.32 -9.37
N GLY A 15 -7.83 -8.35 -8.78
CA GLY A 15 -7.14 -9.43 -8.08
C GLY A 15 -6.66 -9.09 -6.66
N VAL A 16 -7.08 -7.94 -6.09
CA VAL A 16 -6.74 -7.52 -4.72
C VAL A 16 -7.98 -7.01 -4.00
N PHE A 17 -8.09 -7.30 -2.70
CA PHE A 17 -9.10 -6.71 -1.84
C PHE A 17 -8.56 -5.42 -1.21
N ARG A 18 -9.44 -4.46 -0.95
CA ARG A 18 -9.10 -3.20 -0.29
C ARG A 18 -9.81 -3.07 1.05
N SER A 19 -9.30 -2.21 1.92
CA SER A 19 -10.04 -1.71 3.08
C SER A 19 -11.47 -1.32 2.67
N GLY A 20 -12.47 -1.79 3.42
CA GLY A 20 -13.88 -1.54 3.15
C GLY A 20 -14.52 -2.41 2.05
N ASP A 21 -13.77 -3.27 1.36
CA ASP A 21 -14.35 -4.23 0.42
C ASP A 21 -15.08 -5.37 1.15
N SER A 22 -16.08 -5.95 0.48
CA SER A 22 -16.69 -7.22 0.91
C SER A 22 -15.94 -8.43 0.36
N VAL A 23 -15.49 -9.32 1.24
CA VAL A 23 -15.00 -10.65 0.90
C VAL A 23 -16.19 -11.62 0.91
N ARG A 24 -16.64 -12.02 -0.28
CA ARG A 24 -17.77 -12.94 -0.45
C ARG A 24 -17.33 -14.28 -0.99
N GLY A 25 -18.10 -15.31 -0.67
CA GLY A 25 -17.85 -16.64 -1.18
C GLY A 25 -18.84 -17.69 -0.69
N THR A 26 -18.47 -18.95 -0.90
CA THR A 26 -19.23 -20.10 -0.41
C THR A 26 -18.28 -21.13 0.17
N LEU A 27 -18.56 -21.54 1.42
CA LEU A 27 -17.92 -22.69 2.04
C LEU A 27 -18.65 -23.95 1.58
N LYS A 28 -17.93 -24.85 0.91
CA LYS A 28 -18.42 -26.16 0.50
C LYS A 28 -17.72 -27.25 1.27
N TYR A 29 -18.47 -28.18 1.86
CA TYR A 29 -17.87 -29.34 2.50
C TYR A 29 -18.74 -30.60 2.40
N SER A 30 -18.11 -31.76 2.49
CA SER A 30 -18.78 -33.05 2.53
C SER A 30 -18.31 -33.89 3.70
N VAL A 31 -19.25 -34.53 4.37
CA VAL A 31 -19.03 -35.46 5.49
C VAL A 31 -19.53 -36.84 5.07
N ASP A 32 -18.63 -37.82 5.00
CA ASP A 32 -18.91 -39.18 4.50
C ASP A 32 -19.67 -40.06 5.52
N GLU A 33 -19.38 -39.90 6.80
CA GLU A 33 -19.95 -40.64 7.92
C GLU A 33 -20.70 -39.71 8.89
N PRO A 34 -21.83 -40.13 9.49
CA PRO A 34 -22.51 -39.36 10.53
C PRO A 34 -21.53 -38.89 11.60
N THR A 35 -21.30 -37.58 11.67
CA THR A 35 -20.28 -36.99 12.55
C THR A 35 -20.92 -35.89 13.38
N LYS A 36 -20.68 -35.94 14.70
CA LYS A 36 -21.16 -34.91 15.63
C LYS A 36 -20.21 -33.73 15.68
N TYR A 37 -20.69 -32.55 15.29
CA TYR A 37 -19.96 -31.29 15.39
C TYR A 37 -20.56 -30.41 16.48
N GLU A 38 -19.73 -29.79 17.31
CA GLU A 38 -20.20 -28.78 18.25
C GLU A 38 -20.58 -27.51 17.47
N THR A 39 -19.69 -27.03 16.62
CA THR A 39 -19.94 -25.86 15.77
C THR A 39 -19.10 -25.91 14.50
N ILE A 40 -19.63 -25.28 13.46
CA ILE A 40 -18.92 -25.02 12.21
C ILE A 40 -19.08 -23.54 11.94
N TYR A 41 -17.97 -22.84 11.73
CA TYR A 41 -17.99 -21.43 11.41
C TYR A 41 -16.88 -21.09 10.43
N ILE A 42 -17.07 -19.99 9.72
CA ILE A 42 -16.07 -19.39 8.86
C ILE A 42 -15.66 -18.05 9.44
N ARG A 43 -14.38 -17.71 9.30
CA ARG A 43 -13.79 -16.48 9.84
C ARG A 43 -13.00 -15.73 8.80
N PHE A 44 -13.07 -14.42 8.86
CA PHE A 44 -12.06 -13.55 8.25
C PHE A 44 -11.10 -13.09 9.35
N VAL A 45 -9.84 -13.47 9.23
CA VAL A 45 -8.79 -13.13 10.19
C VAL A 45 -7.72 -12.29 9.53
N GLY A 46 -7.34 -11.20 10.18
CA GLY A 46 -6.22 -10.35 9.82
C GLY A 46 -5.22 -10.36 10.96
N HIS A 47 -4.01 -10.85 10.72
CA HIS A 47 -2.97 -10.89 11.74
C HIS A 47 -1.67 -10.36 11.17
N GLY A 48 -0.87 -9.78 12.04
CA GLY A 48 0.53 -9.61 11.73
C GLY A 48 1.44 -9.91 12.90
N SER A 49 2.68 -10.21 12.55
CA SER A 49 3.76 -10.40 13.51
C SER A 49 5.04 -9.78 12.99
N VAL A 50 5.81 -9.19 13.90
CA VAL A 50 7.21 -8.84 13.69
C VAL A 50 8.07 -9.74 14.56
N ASN A 51 9.22 -10.18 14.04
CA ASN A 51 10.19 -10.95 14.80
C ASN A 51 11.59 -10.70 14.24
N TRP A 52 12.53 -10.30 15.09
CA TRP A 52 13.94 -10.21 14.71
C TRP A 52 14.84 -10.56 15.88
N THR A 53 16.11 -10.79 15.57
CA THR A 53 17.13 -11.14 16.54
C THR A 53 18.31 -10.20 16.38
N GLU A 54 18.81 -9.67 17.50
CA GLU A 54 20.03 -8.88 17.57
C GLU A 54 21.07 -9.66 18.38
N SER A 55 22.33 -9.57 17.95
CA SER A 55 23.46 -10.20 18.62
C SER A 55 24.44 -9.14 19.08
N ASP A 56 24.92 -9.28 20.31
CA ASP A 56 26.02 -8.50 20.88
C ASP A 56 27.05 -9.47 21.47
N GLY A 57 28.13 -9.72 20.72
CA GLY A 57 29.08 -10.79 21.04
C GLY A 57 28.42 -12.18 21.05
N ASP A 58 28.48 -12.86 22.20
CA ASP A 58 27.85 -14.16 22.44
C ASP A 58 26.37 -14.05 22.87
N ASP A 59 25.91 -12.85 23.23
CA ASP A 59 24.53 -12.63 23.65
C ASP A 59 23.61 -12.46 22.44
N ARG A 60 22.47 -13.15 22.47
CA ARG A 60 21.47 -13.10 21.41
C ARG A 60 20.09 -12.85 21.99
N LYS A 61 19.49 -11.71 21.64
CA LYS A 61 18.14 -11.34 22.08
C LYS A 61 17.18 -11.33 20.90
N THR A 62 16.04 -11.99 21.08
CA THR A 62 14.95 -12.01 20.11
C THR A 62 13.84 -11.07 20.56
N TYR A 63 13.39 -10.24 19.63
CA TYR A 63 12.33 -9.27 19.79
C TYR A 63 11.17 -9.65 18.90
N ASN A 64 9.94 -9.57 19.42
CA ASN A 64 8.76 -9.91 18.66
C ASN A 64 7.56 -9.07 19.08
N ASN A 65 6.56 -8.99 18.22
CA ASN A 65 5.26 -8.41 18.54
C ASN A 65 4.21 -9.03 17.61
N ARG A 66 2.95 -9.00 18.03
CA ARG A 66 1.81 -9.47 17.23
C ARG A 66 0.66 -8.50 17.35
N GLU A 67 -0.07 -8.36 16.26
CA GLU A 67 -1.24 -7.50 16.18
C GLU A 67 -2.36 -8.23 15.43
N GLU A 68 -3.59 -8.12 15.94
CA GLU A 68 -4.79 -8.60 15.27
C GLU A 68 -5.51 -7.39 14.67
N TYR A 69 -5.76 -7.45 13.36
CA TYR A 69 -6.39 -6.39 12.57
C TYR A 69 -7.86 -6.69 12.27
N ALA A 70 -8.22 -7.97 12.24
CA ALA A 70 -9.59 -8.41 12.02
C ALA A 70 -9.81 -9.80 12.63
N ASP A 71 -10.97 -9.98 13.23
CA ASP A 71 -11.49 -11.29 13.62
C ASP A 71 -13.02 -11.29 13.50
N LEU A 72 -13.50 -11.61 12.30
CA LEU A 72 -14.93 -11.62 11.99
C LEU A 72 -15.37 -13.07 11.84
N THR A 73 -16.46 -13.47 12.49
CA THR A 73 -16.96 -14.85 12.48
C THR A 73 -18.40 -14.90 11.95
N GLN A 74 -18.67 -15.85 11.05
CA GLN A 74 -20.01 -16.25 10.63
C GLN A 74 -20.23 -17.73 10.93
N TYR A 75 -21.25 -18.04 11.72
CA TYR A 75 -21.61 -19.42 12.06
C TYR A 75 -22.40 -20.08 10.93
N CYS A 76 -21.89 -21.22 10.45
CA CYS A 76 -22.58 -22.12 9.51
C CYS A 76 -23.44 -23.15 10.26
N LEU A 77 -22.95 -23.58 11.42
CA LEU A 77 -23.63 -24.45 12.37
C LEU A 77 -23.42 -23.90 13.78
N LYS A 78 -24.52 -23.52 14.44
CA LYS A 78 -24.48 -23.01 15.82
C LYS A 78 -24.34 -24.17 16.82
N PRO A 79 -23.79 -23.92 18.02
CA PRO A 79 -23.76 -24.91 19.08
C PRO A 79 -25.15 -25.47 19.39
N ASP A 80 -25.33 -26.78 19.23
CA ASP A 80 -26.55 -27.53 19.52
C ASP A 80 -26.21 -28.99 19.89
N GLU A 81 -27.05 -29.63 20.71
CA GLU A 81 -26.85 -30.99 21.21
C GLU A 81 -27.02 -32.07 20.13
N ASP A 82 -27.77 -31.78 19.05
CA ASP A 82 -28.16 -32.71 17.98
C ASP A 82 -27.47 -32.46 16.61
N ASN A 83 -26.28 -31.87 16.62
CA ASN A 83 -25.52 -31.52 15.43
C ASN A 83 -24.79 -32.72 14.76
N VAL A 84 -25.53 -33.75 14.36
CA VAL A 84 -24.99 -34.89 13.59
C VAL A 84 -25.15 -34.63 12.10
N LEU A 85 -24.03 -34.48 11.39
CA LEU A 85 -24.01 -34.18 9.95
C LEU A 85 -23.54 -35.37 9.11
N LYS A 86 -24.15 -35.53 7.93
CA LYS A 86 -23.76 -36.45 6.86
C LYS A 86 -24.24 -35.91 5.52
N GLY A 87 -23.37 -35.90 4.51
CA GLY A 87 -23.69 -35.42 3.16
C GLY A 87 -22.90 -34.17 2.77
N CYS A 88 -23.41 -33.42 1.81
CA CYS A 88 -22.77 -32.22 1.24
C CYS A 88 -23.50 -30.95 1.67
N TYR A 89 -22.73 -29.90 1.96
CA TYR A 89 -23.24 -28.64 2.49
C TYR A 89 -22.58 -27.45 1.78
N ASP A 90 -23.39 -26.44 1.52
CA ASP A 90 -22.98 -25.17 0.93
C ASP A 90 -23.43 -24.02 1.85
N HIS A 91 -22.50 -23.17 2.27
CA HIS A 91 -22.78 -22.02 3.14
C HIS A 91 -22.20 -20.74 2.53
N PRO A 92 -23.04 -19.81 2.04
CA PRO A 92 -22.57 -18.51 1.58
C PRO A 92 -22.05 -17.68 2.76
N PHE A 93 -21.00 -16.90 2.52
CA PHE A 93 -20.44 -15.99 3.52
C PHE A 93 -20.09 -14.63 2.91
N GLU A 94 -20.12 -13.61 3.77
CA GLU A 94 -19.69 -12.26 3.44
C GLU A 94 -19.04 -11.61 4.67
N PHE A 95 -17.85 -11.04 4.47
CA PHE A 95 -17.13 -10.28 5.48
C PHE A 95 -16.77 -8.89 4.94
N LEU A 96 -17.09 -7.85 5.70
CA LEU A 96 -16.64 -6.49 5.39
C LEU A 96 -15.24 -6.27 5.97
N ILE A 97 -14.26 -5.98 5.12
CA ILE A 97 -12.90 -5.68 5.55
C ILE A 97 -12.91 -4.35 6.33
N PRO A 98 -12.33 -4.27 7.55
CA PRO A 98 -12.27 -3.02 8.28
C PRO A 98 -11.49 -1.94 7.51
N ASP A 99 -11.87 -0.68 7.70
CA ASP A 99 -11.27 0.44 6.96
C ASP A 99 -9.79 0.67 7.33
N ASP A 100 -9.46 0.56 8.61
CA ASP A 100 -8.17 0.97 9.18
C ASP A 100 -7.25 -0.23 9.40
N ILE A 101 -6.90 -0.92 8.31
CA ILE A 101 -5.99 -2.07 8.34
C ILE A 101 -4.75 -1.81 7.48
N PRO A 102 -3.61 -2.45 7.77
CA PRO A 102 -2.41 -2.36 6.94
C PRO A 102 -2.51 -3.24 5.68
N ILE A 103 -1.69 -2.94 4.68
CA ILE A 103 -1.46 -3.83 3.53
C ILE A 103 -0.85 -5.18 3.95
N SER A 104 -1.22 -6.26 3.24
CA SER A 104 -0.51 -7.54 3.31
C SER A 104 0.99 -7.36 3.06
N LYS A 105 1.82 -7.95 3.92
CA LYS A 105 3.28 -7.80 3.84
C LYS A 105 3.98 -9.09 4.23
N LYS A 106 5.02 -9.45 3.50
CA LYS A 106 5.93 -10.53 3.90
C LYS A 106 7.38 -10.15 3.62
N ASP A 107 8.21 -10.15 4.64
CA ASP A 107 9.67 -10.14 4.55
C ASP A 107 10.29 -10.90 5.74
N GLY A 108 11.61 -10.77 5.92
CA GLY A 108 12.35 -11.47 6.97
C GLY A 108 12.09 -10.98 8.39
N VAL A 109 11.41 -9.84 8.57
CA VAL A 109 11.11 -9.26 9.89
C VAL A 109 9.61 -9.22 10.14
N CYS A 110 8.81 -8.87 9.13
CA CYS A 110 7.39 -8.60 9.26
C CYS A 110 6.56 -9.50 8.34
N HIS A 111 5.48 -10.05 8.90
CA HIS A 111 4.46 -10.80 8.19
C HIS A 111 3.08 -10.30 8.60
N ILE A 112 2.35 -9.70 7.66
CA ILE A 112 0.96 -9.28 7.78
C ILE A 112 0.18 -10.05 6.72
N TYR A 113 -0.83 -10.80 7.15
CA TYR A 113 -1.64 -11.64 6.27
C TYR A 113 -3.12 -11.56 6.65
N TYR A 114 -3.97 -11.86 5.65
CA TYR A 114 -5.41 -11.94 5.81
C TYR A 114 -5.91 -13.25 5.24
N LYS A 115 -6.73 -13.96 6.00
CA LYS A 115 -7.21 -15.29 5.63
C LYS A 115 -8.70 -15.42 5.85
N VAL A 116 -9.33 -16.22 5.00
CA VAL A 116 -10.63 -16.80 5.28
C VAL A 116 -10.40 -18.22 5.79
N VAL A 117 -10.92 -18.53 6.97
CA VAL A 117 -10.65 -19.78 7.71
C VAL A 117 -11.97 -20.46 8.05
N ALA A 118 -12.20 -21.66 7.51
CA ALA A 118 -13.28 -22.55 7.94
C ALA A 118 -12.81 -23.41 9.12
N VAL A 119 -13.60 -23.48 10.18
CA VAL A 119 -13.28 -24.22 11.40
C VAL A 119 -14.40 -25.19 11.74
N PHE A 120 -14.04 -26.44 11.96
CA PHE A 120 -14.94 -27.53 12.31
C PHE A 120 -14.56 -28.05 13.70
N VAL A 121 -15.41 -27.78 14.70
CA VAL A 121 -15.21 -28.21 16.09
C VAL A 121 -16.04 -29.47 16.32
N LYS A 122 -15.40 -30.60 16.62
CA LYS A 122 -16.07 -31.90 16.85
C LYS A 122 -16.46 -32.07 18.32
N SER A 123 -17.60 -32.71 18.56
CA SER A 123 -18.12 -32.92 19.93
C SER A 123 -17.49 -34.11 20.68
N GLU A 124 -16.89 -35.07 19.97
CA GLU A 124 -16.37 -36.31 20.58
C GLU A 124 -14.93 -36.65 20.11
N GLY A 125 -14.15 -37.25 21.01
CA GLY A 125 -12.73 -37.57 20.84
C GLY A 125 -11.80 -36.50 21.41
N PHE A 126 -10.51 -36.83 21.64
CA PHE A 126 -9.48 -35.88 22.09
C PHE A 126 -9.29 -34.74 21.05
N PHE A 127 -10.16 -33.74 21.12
CA PHE A 127 -10.14 -32.41 20.48
C PHE A 127 -9.46 -32.30 19.11
N LYS A 128 -10.00 -32.96 18.07
CA LYS A 128 -9.53 -32.73 16.69
C LYS A 128 -10.38 -31.65 16.01
N THR A 129 -10.04 -30.39 16.23
CA THR A 129 -10.51 -29.26 15.41
C THR A 129 -9.86 -29.33 14.04
N GLU A 130 -10.67 -29.30 12.97
CA GLU A 130 -10.16 -29.23 11.59
C GLU A 130 -10.29 -27.80 11.07
N LYS A 131 -9.25 -27.33 10.39
CA LYS A 131 -9.18 -25.97 9.83
C LYS A 131 -8.76 -26.03 8.38
N PHE A 132 -9.43 -25.23 7.57
CA PHE A 132 -9.10 -25.01 6.17
C PHE A 132 -9.01 -23.51 5.96
N ASP A 133 -7.94 -23.02 5.34
CA ASP A 133 -7.76 -21.58 5.12
C ASP A 133 -7.33 -21.26 3.70
N THR A 134 -7.65 -20.03 3.30
CA THR A 134 -7.18 -19.41 2.07
C THR A 134 -6.73 -17.99 2.39
N GLU A 135 -5.53 -17.63 1.94
CA GLU A 135 -4.97 -16.30 2.14
C GLU A 135 -5.35 -15.38 0.98
N ILE A 136 -5.72 -14.14 1.29
CA ILE A 136 -6.09 -13.12 0.30
C ILE A 136 -5.17 -11.90 0.41
N PRO A 137 -4.76 -11.30 -0.72
CA PRO A 137 -4.02 -10.04 -0.70
C PRO A 137 -4.96 -8.88 -0.37
N VAL A 138 -4.57 -8.06 0.60
CA VAL A 138 -5.33 -6.89 1.05
C VAL A 138 -4.48 -5.63 0.99
N TYR A 139 -5.05 -4.55 0.46
CA TYR A 139 -4.46 -3.23 0.38
C TYR A 139 -5.23 -2.26 1.27
N GLY A 140 -4.57 -1.72 2.29
CA GLY A 140 -5.16 -0.70 3.15
C GLY A 140 -5.01 0.71 2.57
N TYR A 141 -5.99 1.59 2.75
CA TYR A 141 -5.81 3.00 2.39
C TYR A 141 -4.78 3.68 3.29
N VAL A 142 -4.04 4.63 2.71
CA VAL A 142 -3.04 5.42 3.41
C VAL A 142 -3.44 6.90 3.45
N ASN A 143 -3.09 7.55 4.54
CA ASN A 143 -3.32 8.97 4.76
C ASN A 143 -2.08 9.79 4.37
N ARG A 144 -2.33 11.03 3.94
CA ARG A 144 -1.28 12.02 3.66
C ARG A 144 -0.50 12.34 4.93
N CYS A 145 0.81 12.53 4.80
CA CYS A 145 1.68 12.89 5.92
C CYS A 145 2.26 14.31 5.82
N SER A 146 2.09 14.99 4.68
CA SER A 146 2.70 16.29 4.39
C SER A 146 1.78 17.18 3.54
N PRO A 147 1.91 18.52 3.63
CA PRO A 147 1.22 19.44 2.73
C PRO A 147 1.79 19.36 1.31
N GLU A 148 1.01 19.84 0.33
CA GLU A 148 1.39 19.87 -1.08
C GLU A 148 1.13 21.27 -1.67
N PRO A 149 2.10 21.88 -2.39
CA PRO A 149 3.50 21.45 -2.52
C PRO A 149 4.26 21.62 -1.19
N LEU A 150 5.30 20.83 -0.98
CA LEU A 150 6.18 20.97 0.19
C LEU A 150 7.52 21.59 -0.24
N ILE A 151 7.99 22.57 0.54
CA ILE A 151 9.27 23.24 0.31
C ILE A 151 10.19 22.91 1.48
N PHE A 152 11.40 22.48 1.17
CA PHE A 152 12.45 22.23 2.13
C PHE A 152 13.80 22.66 1.58
N GLY A 153 14.84 22.60 2.39
CA GLY A 153 16.18 22.93 1.95
C GLY A 153 17.25 22.32 2.82
N LEU A 154 18.48 22.37 2.32
CA LEU A 154 19.69 22.05 3.08
C LEU A 154 20.72 23.15 2.86
N GLN A 155 21.49 23.43 3.89
CA GLN A 155 22.61 24.36 3.84
C GLN A 155 23.87 23.62 4.29
N LYS A 156 24.95 23.73 3.51
CA LYS A 156 26.24 23.14 3.85
C LYS A 156 27.33 24.19 3.81
N GLU A 157 28.06 24.32 4.91
CA GLU A 157 29.27 25.12 4.98
C GLU A 157 30.48 24.22 4.76
N LEU A 158 31.39 24.69 3.91
CA LEU A 158 32.64 24.02 3.59
C LEU A 158 33.80 24.78 4.24
N PHE A 159 34.71 24.04 4.87
CA PHE A 159 35.91 24.62 5.45
C PHE A 159 36.76 25.28 4.35
N SER A 160 37.08 26.57 4.49
CA SER A 160 37.94 27.33 3.58
C SER A 160 38.62 28.49 4.30
N LEU A 161 39.72 28.96 3.72
CA LEU A 161 40.47 30.16 4.12
C LEU A 161 39.80 31.48 3.66
N THR A 162 38.69 31.40 2.90
CA THR A 162 37.93 32.54 2.37
C THR A 162 36.60 32.76 3.13
N THR A 163 36.04 33.97 3.08
CA THR A 163 34.92 34.41 3.94
C THR A 163 33.54 33.88 3.54
N THR A 164 33.36 33.34 2.32
CA THR A 164 32.07 32.77 1.88
C THR A 164 32.26 31.47 1.11
N ASN A 165 31.90 30.35 1.76
CA ASN A 165 31.99 29.00 1.20
C ASN A 165 30.78 28.15 1.61
N LYS A 166 29.59 28.52 1.11
CA LYS A 166 28.31 27.91 1.48
C LYS A 166 27.55 27.39 0.26
N ILE A 167 26.91 26.26 0.42
CA ILE A 167 25.95 25.67 -0.51
C ILE A 167 24.57 25.83 0.11
N ASN A 168 23.63 26.43 -0.60
CA ASN A 168 22.22 26.44 -0.20
C ASN A 168 21.41 25.75 -1.29
N VAL A 169 20.65 24.73 -0.91
CA VAL A 169 19.73 24.02 -1.81
C VAL A 169 18.32 24.25 -1.29
N LYS A 170 17.44 24.73 -2.17
CA LYS A 170 16.00 24.79 -1.94
C LYS A 170 15.35 23.77 -2.86
N VAL A 171 14.44 22.97 -2.32
CA VAL A 171 13.70 21.93 -3.04
C VAL A 171 12.22 22.19 -2.85
N GLU A 172 11.48 22.20 -3.95
CA GLU A 172 10.01 22.15 -3.99
C GLU A 172 9.61 20.79 -4.55
N ILE A 173 8.85 20.03 -3.76
CA ILE A 173 8.23 18.76 -4.15
C ILE A 173 6.76 19.04 -4.46
N ASP A 174 6.30 18.60 -5.64
CA ASP A 174 4.95 18.86 -6.12
C ASP A 174 3.90 18.03 -5.37
N LYS A 175 4.18 16.73 -5.22
CA LYS A 175 3.33 15.75 -4.54
C LYS A 175 4.13 14.98 -3.50
N THR A 176 3.58 14.90 -2.30
CA THR A 176 4.09 14.07 -1.21
C THR A 176 3.26 12.80 -1.03
N PHE A 177 2.09 12.74 -1.69
CA PHE A 177 1.23 11.57 -1.80
C PHE A 177 1.14 11.16 -3.27
N VAL A 178 1.60 9.95 -3.59
CA VAL A 178 1.62 9.43 -4.96
C VAL A 178 1.07 8.02 -5.03
N THR A 179 0.51 7.67 -6.18
CA THR A 179 0.11 6.29 -6.45
C THR A 179 1.34 5.41 -6.72
N PRO A 180 1.31 4.09 -6.42
CA PRO A 180 2.41 3.20 -6.75
C PRO A 180 2.77 3.24 -8.25
N GLY A 181 4.03 3.57 -8.57
CA GLY A 181 4.52 3.71 -9.94
C GLY A 181 4.47 5.12 -10.52
N GLU A 182 3.83 6.07 -9.83
CA GLU A 182 3.84 7.48 -10.20
C GLU A 182 5.14 8.16 -9.73
N ASN A 183 5.84 8.84 -10.64
CA ASN A 183 7.09 9.52 -10.30
C ASN A 183 6.86 10.82 -9.52
N ILE A 184 7.80 11.15 -8.63
CA ILE A 184 7.79 12.40 -7.87
C ILE A 184 8.67 13.43 -8.59
N THR A 185 8.17 14.66 -8.76
CA THR A 185 8.92 15.73 -9.43
C THR A 185 9.45 16.74 -8.41
N LEU A 186 10.73 17.04 -8.49
CA LEU A 186 11.41 18.02 -7.64
C LEU A 186 11.88 19.21 -8.48
N LYS A 187 11.55 20.42 -8.06
CA LYS A 187 12.21 21.64 -8.53
C LYS A 187 13.29 22.02 -7.52
N VAL A 188 14.54 21.99 -7.95
CA VAL A 188 15.71 22.21 -7.09
C VAL A 188 16.41 23.49 -7.52
N THR A 189 16.51 24.47 -6.61
CA THR A 189 17.33 25.66 -6.78
C THR A 189 18.59 25.52 -5.92
N VAL A 190 19.75 25.53 -6.56
CA VAL A 190 21.04 25.44 -5.90
C VAL A 190 21.77 26.76 -6.03
N ASN A 191 22.18 27.31 -4.89
CA ASN A 191 23.07 28.45 -4.79
C ASN A 191 24.42 27.96 -4.26
N ASN A 192 25.37 27.75 -5.16
CA ASN A 192 26.71 27.29 -4.87
C ASN A 192 27.66 28.49 -4.73
N ASN A 193 27.83 29.00 -3.51
CA ASN A 193 28.80 30.05 -3.21
C ASN A 193 30.14 29.45 -2.72
N THR A 194 30.49 28.27 -3.22
CA THR A 194 31.80 27.66 -2.96
C THR A 194 32.72 27.87 -4.15
N ASP A 195 34.01 27.55 -3.94
CA ASP A 195 35.04 27.54 -4.99
C ASP A 195 35.18 26.15 -5.64
N ILE A 196 34.24 25.24 -5.39
CA ILE A 196 34.26 23.88 -5.95
C ILE A 196 32.94 23.56 -6.66
N PRO A 197 33.00 22.76 -7.74
CA PRO A 197 31.80 22.25 -8.36
C PRO A 197 31.15 21.18 -7.48
N ILE A 198 29.82 21.08 -7.56
CA ILE A 198 29.02 20.10 -6.80
C ILE A 198 27.97 19.44 -7.69
N THR A 199 27.43 18.30 -7.27
CA THR A 199 26.28 17.65 -7.90
C THR A 199 25.15 17.45 -6.90
N ILE A 200 23.92 17.32 -7.39
CA ILE A 200 22.77 16.91 -6.61
C ILE A 200 22.46 15.46 -6.92
N ARG A 201 22.40 14.63 -5.88
CA ARG A 201 21.88 13.26 -5.96
C ARG A 201 20.49 13.21 -5.34
N THR A 202 19.55 12.59 -6.03
CA THR A 202 18.19 12.35 -5.55
C THR A 202 17.90 10.86 -5.53
N GLU A 203 17.26 10.36 -4.49
CA GLU A 203 16.89 8.95 -4.41
C GLU A 203 15.66 8.76 -3.52
N LEU A 204 14.93 7.68 -3.75
CA LEU A 204 13.86 7.24 -2.87
C LEU A 204 14.44 6.32 -1.80
N VAL A 205 14.13 6.58 -0.54
CA VAL A 205 14.58 5.81 0.61
C VAL A 205 13.38 5.18 1.28
N LYS A 206 13.43 3.87 1.46
CA LYS A 206 12.49 3.11 2.28
C LYS A 206 12.98 3.13 3.73
N ARG A 207 12.12 3.53 4.67
CA ARG A 207 12.41 3.52 6.11
C ARG A 207 11.31 2.78 6.85
N PHE A 208 11.58 1.54 7.25
CA PHE A 208 10.63 0.71 7.98
C PHE A 208 11.00 0.70 9.45
N THR A 209 10.02 1.01 10.31
CA THR A 209 10.17 0.99 11.76
C THR A 209 9.36 -0.16 12.32
N TYR A 210 10.01 -1.12 12.98
CA TYR A 210 9.38 -2.23 13.67
C TYR A 210 9.45 -2.01 15.17
N ARG A 211 8.38 -2.39 15.90
CA ARG A 211 8.24 -2.17 17.33
C ARG A 211 7.88 -3.49 18.02
N ALA A 212 8.73 -3.91 18.94
CA ALA A 212 8.52 -5.08 19.79
C ALA A 212 7.48 -4.79 20.87
N ASP A 213 6.96 -5.84 21.50
CA ASP A 213 6.06 -5.74 22.65
C ASP A 213 6.72 -5.10 23.88
N ASP A 214 8.02 -5.32 24.08
CA ASP A 214 8.85 -4.69 25.12
C ASP A 214 9.24 -3.23 24.83
N GLY A 215 8.76 -2.67 23.71
CA GLY A 215 9.03 -1.31 23.28
C GLY A 215 10.35 -1.13 22.52
N HIS A 216 11.17 -2.18 22.36
CA HIS A 216 12.39 -2.10 21.56
C HIS A 216 12.05 -1.86 20.09
N THR A 217 12.85 -1.02 19.42
CA THR A 217 12.58 -0.61 18.04
C THR A 217 13.73 -0.94 17.12
N ARG A 218 13.41 -1.49 15.94
CA ARG A 218 14.35 -1.66 14.84
C ARG A 218 13.96 -0.75 13.68
N VAL A 219 14.93 -0.04 13.12
CA VAL A 219 14.72 0.83 11.96
C VAL A 219 15.58 0.36 10.80
N ASP A 220 14.95 -0.11 9.74
CA ASP A 220 15.62 -0.48 8.49
C ASP A 220 15.49 0.67 7.49
N THR A 221 16.62 1.28 7.12
CA THR A 221 16.68 2.35 6.12
C THR A 221 17.48 1.89 4.92
N VAL A 222 16.84 1.82 3.75
CA VAL A 222 17.44 1.28 2.52
C VAL A 222 17.05 2.16 1.33
N THR A 223 18.01 2.51 0.49
CA THR A 223 17.73 3.15 -0.81
C THR A 223 16.96 2.18 -1.71
N VAL A 224 15.88 2.65 -2.33
CA VAL A 224 15.12 1.86 -3.30
C VAL A 224 15.94 1.76 -4.59
N ILE A 225 16.28 0.51 -4.96
CA ILE A 225 17.08 0.21 -6.15
C ILE A 225 16.41 0.79 -7.40
N GLY A 226 17.21 1.43 -8.27
CA GLY A 226 16.73 2.01 -9.52
C GLY A 226 16.11 3.41 -9.42
N THR A 227 16.08 4.01 -8.22
CA THR A 227 15.50 5.36 -8.03
C THR A 227 16.52 6.48 -7.92
N ALA A 228 17.81 6.16 -7.83
CA ALA A 228 18.87 7.14 -7.69
C ALA A 228 19.13 7.88 -9.02
N GLY A 229 19.15 9.20 -8.97
CA GLY A 229 19.51 10.09 -10.07
C GLY A 229 20.59 11.09 -9.65
N ASN A 230 21.45 11.49 -10.58
CA ASN A 230 22.47 12.52 -10.36
C ASN A 230 22.27 13.66 -11.35
N SER A 231 22.39 14.90 -10.88
CA SER A 231 22.44 16.07 -11.74
C SER A 231 23.79 16.16 -12.49
N PRO A 232 23.85 16.92 -13.59
CA PRO A 232 25.11 17.44 -14.09
C PRO A 232 25.85 18.23 -13.00
N PRO A 233 27.20 18.33 -13.06
CA PRO A 233 27.97 19.20 -12.17
C PRO A 233 27.58 20.66 -12.35
N MET A 234 27.37 21.34 -11.23
CA MET A 234 27.11 22.77 -11.18
C MET A 234 28.40 23.48 -10.80
N LYS A 235 28.72 24.56 -11.51
CA LYS A 235 29.96 25.31 -11.32
C LYS A 235 30.01 25.94 -9.93
N GLU A 236 31.23 26.20 -9.48
CA GLU A 236 31.53 27.15 -8.41
C GLU A 236 30.87 28.51 -8.67
N ARG A 237 30.59 29.24 -7.58
CA ARG A 237 30.04 30.61 -7.64
C ARG A 237 28.84 30.76 -8.58
N SER A 238 27.90 29.81 -8.54
CA SER A 238 26.77 29.76 -9.49
C SER A 238 25.42 29.53 -8.82
N VAL A 239 24.37 29.92 -9.54
CA VAL A 239 22.99 29.58 -9.21
C VAL A 239 22.43 28.70 -10.32
N SER A 240 21.90 27.53 -9.97
CA SER A 240 21.36 26.55 -10.90
C SER A 240 19.92 26.18 -10.51
N ASN A 241 19.07 25.98 -11.51
CA ASN A 241 17.72 25.43 -11.33
C ASN A 241 17.63 24.10 -12.07
N LEU A 242 17.15 23.07 -11.38
CA LEU A 242 17.05 21.71 -11.88
C LEU A 242 15.63 21.19 -11.71
N THR A 243 15.21 20.33 -12.63
CA THR A 243 14.06 19.45 -12.44
C THR A 243 14.60 18.03 -12.27
N CYS A 244 14.37 17.44 -11.10
CA CYS A 244 14.77 16.06 -10.80
C CYS A 244 13.52 15.19 -10.70
N ILE A 245 13.59 13.98 -11.25
CA ILE A 245 12.52 12.99 -11.17
C ILE A 245 13.00 11.87 -10.25
N VAL A 246 12.20 11.56 -9.24
CA VAL A 246 12.44 10.42 -8.34
C VAL A 246 11.41 9.35 -8.66
N PRO A 247 11.81 8.24 -9.32
CA PRO A 247 10.86 7.19 -9.66
C PRO A 247 10.27 6.51 -8.43
N THR A 248 8.99 6.12 -8.53
CA THR A 248 8.41 5.10 -7.65
C THR A 248 8.12 3.85 -8.46
N LEU A 249 8.03 2.69 -7.80
CA LEU A 249 7.76 1.41 -8.47
C LEU A 249 6.35 0.91 -8.12
N PRO A 250 5.66 0.18 -9.01
CA PRO A 250 4.32 -0.34 -8.73
C PRO A 250 4.24 -1.28 -7.51
N SER A 251 5.35 -1.88 -7.11
CA SER A 251 5.45 -2.76 -5.95
C SER A 251 5.64 -2.04 -4.61
N LEU A 252 5.80 -0.70 -4.64
CA LEU A 252 5.98 0.09 -3.42
C LEU A 252 4.63 0.48 -2.85
N TYR A 253 4.49 0.31 -1.55
CA TYR A 253 3.29 0.71 -0.82
C TYR A 253 3.67 1.04 0.63
N SER A 254 3.14 2.14 1.15
CA SER A 254 3.40 2.58 2.52
C SER A 254 2.57 1.75 3.49
N ILE A 255 3.14 1.40 4.64
CA ILE A 255 2.43 0.63 5.66
C ILE A 255 2.02 1.59 6.77
N GLN A 256 0.71 1.80 6.91
CA GLN A 256 0.09 2.55 7.99
C GLN A 256 -0.92 1.63 8.72
N ASN A 257 -1.57 2.14 9.77
CA ASN A 257 -2.60 1.42 10.53
C ASN A 257 -2.08 0.15 11.25
N SER A 258 -0.82 0.17 11.68
CA SER A 258 -0.26 -0.87 12.56
C SER A 258 0.54 -0.24 13.70
N LYS A 259 0.41 -0.81 14.90
CA LYS A 259 1.22 -0.45 16.07
C LYS A 259 2.62 -1.05 15.98
N MET A 260 2.74 -2.26 15.41
CA MET A 260 4.02 -2.98 15.35
C MET A 260 4.92 -2.58 14.17
N VAL A 261 4.37 -2.03 13.09
CA VAL A 261 5.17 -1.61 11.92
C VAL A 261 4.68 -0.29 11.32
N ASP A 262 5.62 0.58 10.95
CA ASP A 262 5.40 1.76 10.14
C ASP A 262 6.31 1.71 8.91
N GLY A 263 5.72 1.72 7.72
CA GLY A 263 6.42 1.60 6.46
C GLY A 263 6.42 2.92 5.70
N ALA A 264 7.41 3.77 5.98
CA ALA A 264 7.51 5.10 5.41
C ALA A 264 8.49 5.17 4.22
N TYR A 265 8.21 6.08 3.30
CA TYR A 265 9.13 6.45 2.22
C TYR A 265 9.61 7.89 2.42
N ARG A 266 10.82 8.16 1.95
CA ARG A 266 11.44 9.49 1.99
C ARG A 266 12.10 9.79 0.67
N VAL A 267 11.92 11.01 0.17
CA VAL A 267 12.76 11.54 -0.88
C VAL A 267 14.01 12.12 -0.22
N ARG A 268 15.18 11.60 -0.60
CA ARG A 268 16.48 12.10 -0.14
C ARG A 268 17.09 12.95 -1.22
N VAL A 269 17.49 14.18 -0.85
CA VAL A 269 18.27 15.09 -1.70
C VAL A 269 19.61 15.32 -1.04
N THR A 270 20.68 14.99 -1.76
CA THR A 270 22.07 15.07 -1.28
C THR A 270 22.87 16.05 -2.12
N ALA A 271 23.50 17.04 -1.48
CA ALA A 271 24.56 17.82 -2.08
C ALA A 271 25.86 17.01 -1.99
N VAL A 272 26.33 16.53 -3.14
CA VAL A 272 27.55 15.73 -3.24
C VAL A 272 28.73 16.67 -3.48
N VAL A 273 29.70 16.60 -2.58
CA VAL A 273 30.88 17.44 -2.56
C VAL A 273 32.14 16.59 -2.72
N PRO A 274 33.18 17.08 -3.42
CA PRO A 274 34.47 16.40 -3.51
C PRO A 274 35.13 16.14 -2.14
N PHE A 275 35.84 15.01 -2.02
CA PHE A 275 36.71 14.73 -0.88
C PHE A 275 37.77 15.85 -0.71
N PRO A 276 38.08 16.30 0.53
CA PRO A 276 37.77 15.72 1.84
C PRO A 276 36.45 16.18 2.46
N HIS A 277 35.61 16.92 1.74
CA HIS A 277 34.33 17.36 2.28
C HIS A 277 33.35 16.20 2.41
N ILE A 278 32.44 16.32 3.38
CA ILE A 278 31.38 15.34 3.63
C ILE A 278 30.08 15.86 3.00
N ASN A 279 29.39 14.97 2.29
CA ASN A 279 28.10 15.24 1.68
C ASN A 279 27.06 15.67 2.73
N GLU A 280 26.09 16.47 2.29
CA GLU A 280 24.97 16.89 3.13
C GLU A 280 23.66 16.43 2.50
N SER A 281 22.72 15.96 3.31
CA SER A 281 21.47 15.41 2.81
C SER A 281 20.26 15.84 3.63
N ALA A 282 19.14 16.08 2.96
CA ALA A 282 17.84 16.26 3.58
C ALA A 282 16.86 15.19 3.09
N ASP A 283 16.06 14.69 4.03
CA ASP A 283 15.02 13.70 3.78
C ASP A 283 13.64 14.30 4.04
N VAL A 284 12.74 14.15 3.06
CA VAL A 284 11.33 14.55 3.20
C VAL A 284 10.42 13.35 3.12
N PRO A 285 9.46 13.19 4.05
CA PRO A 285 8.54 12.06 4.02
C PRO A 285 7.59 12.15 2.81
N VAL A 286 7.37 11.00 2.18
CA VAL A 286 6.38 10.80 1.12
C VAL A 286 5.57 9.54 1.39
N VAL A 287 4.33 9.54 0.94
CA VAL A 287 3.38 8.43 1.05
C VAL A 287 3.12 7.89 -0.35
N ILE A 288 3.31 6.59 -0.49
CA ILE A 288 3.01 5.84 -1.71
C ILE A 288 1.83 4.92 -1.39
N GLY A 289 0.70 5.09 -2.08
CA GLY A 289 -0.47 4.22 -1.90
C GLY A 289 -1.76 4.86 -2.42
N GLU A 290 -2.89 4.26 -2.05
CA GLU A 290 -4.23 4.74 -2.42
C GLU A 290 -4.84 5.52 -1.24
N GLY A 291 -5.45 6.67 -1.52
CA GLY A 291 -6.08 7.52 -0.51
C GLY A 291 -7.59 7.35 -0.51
N LYS A 292 -8.20 7.27 0.68
CA LYS A 292 -9.66 7.09 0.84
C LYS A 292 -10.48 8.19 0.14
N ASP A 293 -9.97 9.43 0.14
CA ASP A 293 -10.65 10.61 -0.43
C ASP A 293 -10.74 10.59 -1.97
N LEU A 294 -9.92 9.80 -2.66
CA LEU A 294 -9.87 9.78 -4.12
C LEU A 294 -11.06 9.03 -4.75
N LEU A 295 -11.75 8.19 -3.98
CA LEU A 295 -12.95 7.45 -4.42
C LEU A 295 -14.19 8.36 -4.54
N GLY A 296 -14.27 9.41 -3.73
CA GLY A 296 -15.36 10.39 -3.80
C GLY A 296 -15.26 11.34 -4.99
N ALA A 297 -14.06 11.51 -5.57
CA ALA A 297 -13.83 12.38 -6.73
C ALA A 297 -14.14 11.68 -8.06
N THR A 298 -13.93 10.37 -8.15
CA THR A 298 -14.30 9.56 -9.33
C THR A 298 -15.80 9.28 -9.39
N ALA A 299 -16.49 9.10 -8.26
CA ALA A 299 -17.96 8.94 -8.25
C ALA A 299 -18.71 10.19 -8.72
N LYS A 300 -18.19 11.39 -8.47
CA LYS A 300 -18.81 12.66 -8.90
C LYS A 300 -18.65 12.98 -10.39
N ASN A 301 -17.78 12.27 -11.11
CA ASN A 301 -17.51 12.53 -12.53
C ASN A 301 -18.21 11.56 -13.50
N VAL A 302 -19.01 10.60 -13.00
CA VAL A 302 -19.73 9.63 -13.84
C VAL A 302 -21.22 9.98 -14.04
N ASP A 303 -21.82 10.81 -13.17
CA ASP A 303 -23.25 11.17 -13.27
C ASP A 303 -23.56 12.41 -14.14
N GLY A 304 -22.63 12.82 -15.01
CA GLY A 304 -22.71 14.09 -15.74
C GLY A 304 -22.92 14.00 -17.26
N LYS A 305 -23.28 12.84 -17.83
CA LYS A 305 -23.50 12.74 -19.29
C LYS A 305 -24.53 11.67 -19.69
N ALA A 306 -25.78 11.85 -19.29
CA ALA A 306 -26.89 11.28 -20.03
C ALA A 306 -27.21 12.20 -21.22
N LEU A 307 -26.74 11.84 -22.42
CA LEU A 307 -27.27 12.38 -23.67
C LEU A 307 -28.68 11.79 -23.83
N CYS A 308 -29.71 12.62 -23.76
CA CYS A 308 -31.03 12.27 -24.28
C CYS A 308 -30.97 12.26 -25.82
N PRO A 309 -31.57 11.27 -26.51
CA PRO A 309 -31.80 11.35 -27.94
C PRO A 309 -32.99 12.25 -28.23
N GLU A 310 -32.78 13.30 -29.02
CA GLU A 310 -33.84 14.14 -29.59
C GLU A 310 -34.63 13.33 -30.63
N THR A 311 -35.95 13.37 -30.50
CA THR A 311 -36.92 12.90 -31.50
C THR A 311 -37.01 13.91 -32.65
N PRO A 312 -37.14 13.47 -33.92
CA PRO A 312 -37.34 14.38 -35.04
C PRO A 312 -38.83 14.75 -35.17
N ASP A 313 -39.11 16.04 -35.10
CA ASP A 313 -40.41 16.60 -35.50
C ASP A 313 -40.46 16.81 -37.02
N ASP A 314 -41.48 16.24 -37.64
CA ASP A 314 -41.96 16.52 -38.99
C ASP A 314 -42.61 17.91 -39.04
N GLU A 315 -42.19 18.81 -39.94
CA GLU A 315 -43.13 19.71 -40.62
C GLU A 315 -42.65 20.29 -41.96
N LYS A 316 -43.47 19.99 -42.97
CA LYS A 316 -43.73 20.56 -44.31
C LYS A 316 -43.16 21.95 -44.69
N ASN A 317 -42.69 22.05 -45.95
CA ASN A 317 -43.27 22.88 -47.04
C ASN A 317 -42.45 22.65 -48.32
N ASP A 318 -42.97 21.96 -49.34
CA ASP A 318 -43.83 22.39 -50.47
C ASP A 318 -43.12 23.23 -51.56
N LYS A 319 -43.17 22.69 -52.78
CA LYS A 319 -42.97 23.26 -54.14
C LYS A 319 -41.58 23.80 -54.57
N HIS A 320 -41.00 23.18 -55.61
CA HIS A 320 -41.19 23.66 -57.00
C HIS A 320 -40.81 22.61 -58.07
N LEU A 321 -41.38 22.80 -59.25
CA LEU A 321 -41.45 21.94 -60.43
C LEU A 321 -40.17 21.93 -61.30
N GLU A 322 -40.21 21.01 -62.29
CA GLU A 322 -39.41 20.91 -63.54
C GLU A 322 -38.03 20.26 -63.36
N GLY A 323 -37.62 19.19 -64.05
CA GLY A 323 -38.10 18.52 -65.26
C GLY A 323 -36.84 18.14 -66.07
N LEU A 324 -36.64 16.86 -66.42
CA LEU A 324 -36.12 16.38 -67.72
C LEU A 324 -35.79 14.87 -67.73
N LYS A 325 -36.54 14.17 -68.59
CA LYS A 325 -36.21 13.05 -69.51
C LYS A 325 -34.96 12.17 -69.34
N VAL A 326 -35.22 10.86 -69.45
CA VAL A 326 -34.66 9.84 -70.40
C VAL A 326 -33.13 9.80 -70.50
N GLN A 327 -32.45 8.72 -70.09
CA GLN A 327 -32.41 7.41 -70.77
C GLN A 327 -31.76 6.37 -69.86
#